data_AF-A0A6P8H9J3-F1
#
_entry.id   AF-A0A6P8H9J3-F1
#
_cell.length_a   1.000
_cell.length_b   1.000
_cell.length_c   1.000
_cell.angle_alpha   90.00
_cell.angle_beta   90.00
_cell.angle_gamma   90.00
#
_symmetry.space_group_name_H-M   'P 1'
#
loop_
_entity.id
_entity.type
_entity.pdbx_description
1 polymer ?
#
loop_
_entity_poly.entity_id
_entity_poly.type
_entity_poly.pdbx_seq_one_letter_code
_entity_poly.pdbx_strand_id
1 'polypeptide(L)'
;MTTVGYGDLTPRGYTGRCISMAWILTGLVMVSLFNSIVTFSLTASVIDQSIMLYGTRVGALANSTEFRAGILKNAQIVPYPTLEDLTRALDLGHIKGLLLDGYVANMVIPVQEYEVNRILDKTLTYGVVLAGEAVTLKQPIKDYMVQHQAKITRIIETSVKPLTNDSISKTNNNNEPDIFAVDEKFLRKTMIYFGPSLIVMVACGLVYNIYYKKELYKGIQDIANADMLNFEKKKNALRLMVEDFYQGTKKTVQDLKAKHVKELKTLSMVRKKY
;
A
#
# COMPACT_ATOMS: atom_id res chain seq x y z
N MET A 1 -9.24 -7.48 -8.68
CA MET A 1 -10.30 -6.86 -9.52
C MET A 1 -11.65 -7.14 -8.87
N THR A 2 -12.19 -6.15 -8.17
CA THR A 2 -13.54 -6.21 -7.59
C THR A 2 -14.26 -4.94 -8.02
N THR A 3 -14.69 -4.89 -9.27
CA THR A 3 -15.58 -3.83 -9.76
C THR A 3 -17.00 -4.31 -9.56
N VAL A 4 -17.56 -4.03 -8.39
CA VAL A 4 -18.99 -4.19 -8.17
C VAL A 4 -19.69 -3.31 -9.21
N GLY A 5 -20.32 -3.95 -10.19
CA GLY A 5 -20.82 -3.33 -11.42
C GLY A 5 -22.14 -2.61 -11.21
N TYR A 6 -22.18 -1.63 -10.31
CA TYR A 6 -23.32 -0.72 -10.25
C TYR A 6 -23.16 0.31 -11.37
N GLY A 7 -23.46 -0.11 -12.60
CA GLY A 7 -23.41 0.68 -13.83
C GLY A 7 -24.51 1.73 -13.96
N ASP A 8 -25.07 2.19 -12.84
CA ASP A 8 -26.29 3.00 -12.81
C ASP A 8 -26.01 4.49 -13.16
N LEU A 9 -24.77 4.94 -12.98
CA LEU A 9 -24.35 6.28 -13.35
C LEU A 9 -23.13 6.26 -14.27
N THR A 10 -23.33 6.70 -15.51
CA THR A 10 -22.26 6.92 -16.49
C THR A 10 -22.19 8.40 -16.89
N PRO A 11 -20.99 9.00 -16.99
CA PRO A 11 -20.85 10.39 -17.40
C PRO A 11 -21.31 10.57 -18.84
N ARG A 12 -22.36 11.38 -19.03
CA ARG A 12 -22.90 11.70 -20.37
C ARG A 12 -22.10 12.78 -21.11
N GLY A 13 -21.42 13.68 -20.39
CA GLY A 13 -20.62 14.77 -20.98
C GLY A 13 -19.21 14.35 -21.40
N TYR A 14 -18.69 14.95 -22.48
CA TYR A 14 -17.34 14.69 -23.01
C TYR A 14 -16.24 14.92 -21.95
N THR A 15 -16.30 16.02 -21.21
CA THR A 15 -15.37 16.35 -20.13
C THR A 15 -15.41 15.35 -18.98
N GLY A 16 -16.62 14.95 -18.56
CA GLY A 16 -16.83 13.93 -17.53
C GLY A 16 -16.25 12.57 -17.93
N ARG A 17 -16.37 12.20 -19.20
CA ARG A 17 -15.77 10.96 -19.74
C ARG A 17 -14.25 10.98 -19.67
N CYS A 18 -13.61 12.08 -20.06
CA CYS A 18 -12.14 12.21 -19.97
C CYS A 18 -11.64 12.08 -18.52
N ILE A 19 -12.32 12.72 -17.56
CA ILE A 19 -11.98 12.64 -16.13
C ILE A 19 -12.14 11.21 -15.61
N SER A 20 -13.26 10.55 -15.92
CA SER A 20 -13.49 9.16 -15.51
C SER A 20 -12.49 8.19 -16.13
N MET A 21 -12.08 8.41 -17.38
CA MET A 21 -11.07 7.59 -18.04
C MET A 21 -9.70 7.74 -17.36
N ALA A 22 -9.28 8.96 -17.04
CA ALA A 22 -8.07 9.22 -16.28
C ALA A 22 -8.12 8.61 -14.87
N TRP A 23 -9.29 8.67 -14.21
CA TRP A 23 -9.52 8.08 -12.90
C TRP A 23 -9.37 6.57 -12.88
N ILE A 24 -10.04 5.88 -13.80
CA ILE A 24 -9.96 4.42 -13.90
C ILE A 24 -8.54 3.99 -14.25
N LEU A 25 -7.87 4.69 -15.18
CA LEU A 25 -6.49 4.39 -15.55
C LEU A 25 -5.52 4.55 -14.37
N THR A 26 -5.63 5.65 -13.62
CA THR A 26 -4.77 5.90 -12.45
C THR A 26 -5.02 4.88 -11.34
N GLY A 27 -6.29 4.55 -11.07
CA GLY A 27 -6.66 3.53 -10.10
C GLY A 27 -6.15 2.15 -10.47
N LEU A 28 -6.24 1.77 -11.76
CA LEU A 28 -5.71 0.52 -12.28
C LEU A 28 -4.19 0.43 -12.03
N VAL A 29 -3.44 1.46 -12.41
CA VAL A 29 -1.99 1.52 -12.23
C VAL A 29 -1.62 1.41 -10.74
N MET A 30 -2.34 2.10 -9.85
CA MET A 30 -2.10 2.04 -8.41
C MET A 30 -2.29 0.64 -7.83
N VAL A 31 -3.40 -0.04 -8.18
CA VAL A 31 -3.67 -1.40 -7.69
C VAL A 31 -2.63 -2.39 -8.21
N SER A 32 -2.21 -2.25 -9.47
CA SER A 32 -1.14 -3.08 -10.04
C SER A 32 0.20 -2.88 -9.35
N LEU A 33 0.60 -1.62 -9.09
CA LEU A 33 1.84 -1.31 -8.38
C LEU A 33 1.81 -1.84 -6.95
N PHE A 34 0.70 -1.66 -6.24
CA PHE A 34 0.52 -2.19 -4.89
C PHE A 34 0.69 -3.72 -4.86
N ASN A 35 -0.02 -4.44 -5.74
CA ASN A 35 0.14 -5.89 -5.84
C ASN A 35 1.58 -6.29 -6.19
N SER A 36 2.23 -5.60 -7.12
CA SER A 36 3.61 -5.89 -7.50
C SER A 36 4.57 -5.75 -6.33
N ILE A 37 4.40 -4.71 -5.51
CA ILE A 37 5.24 -4.48 -4.32
C ILE A 37 4.99 -5.57 -3.28
N VAL A 38 3.73 -5.91 -3.01
CA VAL A 38 3.40 -6.99 -2.06
C VAL A 38 3.99 -8.32 -2.53
N THR A 39 3.80 -8.68 -3.80
CA THR A 39 4.35 -9.91 -4.37
C THR A 39 5.89 -9.91 -4.36
N PHE A 40 6.52 -8.80 -4.72
CA PHE A 40 7.97 -8.67 -4.68
C PHE A 40 8.51 -8.79 -3.26
N SER A 41 7.88 -8.15 -2.28
CA SER A 41 8.33 -8.21 -0.89
C SER A 41 8.22 -9.63 -0.33
N LEU A 42 7.12 -10.33 -0.62
CA LEU A 42 6.94 -11.74 -0.26
C LEU A 42 7.96 -12.65 -0.95
N THR A 43 8.29 -12.36 -2.21
CA THR A 43 9.28 -13.15 -2.96
C THR A 43 10.69 -12.88 -2.42
N ALA A 44 11.02 -11.63 -2.14
CA ALA A 44 12.33 -11.23 -1.62
C ALA A 44 12.60 -11.72 -0.19
N SER A 45 11.56 -11.90 0.63
CA SER A 45 11.70 -12.52 1.96
C SER A 45 11.89 -14.04 1.89
N VAL A 46 11.40 -14.69 0.83
CA VAL A 46 11.55 -16.14 0.63
C VAL A 46 12.87 -16.48 -0.08
N ILE A 47 13.45 -15.55 -0.83
CA ILE A 47 14.77 -15.74 -1.43
C ILE A 47 15.83 -15.64 -0.33
N ASP A 48 16.47 -16.78 -0.08
CA ASP A 48 17.57 -16.98 0.87
C ASP A 48 18.62 -15.85 0.75
N GLN A 49 18.63 -14.92 1.71
CA GLN A 49 19.56 -13.81 1.76
C GLN A 49 20.92 -14.31 2.28
N SER A 50 21.54 -15.26 1.59
CA SER A 50 22.87 -15.73 1.99
C SER A 50 23.85 -14.55 1.89
N ILE A 51 24.35 -14.08 3.04
CA ILE A 51 25.29 -12.97 3.07
C ILE A 51 26.56 -13.47 2.39
N MET A 52 26.99 -12.78 1.33
CA MET A 52 28.23 -13.09 0.64
C MET A 52 29.42 -12.95 1.61
N LEU A 53 30.25 -13.98 1.71
CA LEU A 53 31.46 -13.96 2.53
C LEU A 53 32.50 -12.96 1.99
N TYR A 54 32.44 -12.68 0.69
CA TYR A 54 33.33 -11.73 0.03
C TYR A 54 33.05 -10.30 0.50
N GLY A 55 34.10 -9.59 0.94
CA GLY A 55 34.00 -8.18 1.33
C GLY A 55 33.21 -7.90 2.63
N THR A 56 32.72 -8.94 3.32
CA THR A 56 32.06 -8.77 4.61
C THR A 56 33.04 -8.87 5.76
N ARG A 57 32.79 -8.07 6.81
CA ARG A 57 33.57 -8.10 8.05
C ARG A 57 33.18 -9.33 8.86
N VAL A 58 34.06 -10.31 8.91
CA VAL A 58 33.84 -11.57 9.64
C VAL A 58 34.93 -11.76 10.68
N GLY A 59 34.58 -12.33 11.82
CA GLY A 59 35.54 -12.67 12.86
C GLY A 59 35.98 -14.13 12.76
N ALA A 60 37.24 -14.40 13.10
CA ALA A 60 37.73 -15.74 13.36
C ALA A 60 38.79 -15.71 14.46
N LEU A 61 39.05 -16.88 15.04
CA LEU A 61 40.11 -17.01 16.04
C LEU A 61 41.49 -16.72 15.42
N ALA A 62 42.32 -15.96 16.12
CA ALA A 62 43.64 -15.58 15.66
C ALA A 62 44.48 -16.84 15.36
N ASN A 63 45.19 -16.82 14.23
CA ASN A 63 46.04 -17.93 13.75
C ASN A 63 45.33 -19.27 13.51
N SER A 64 44.00 -19.27 13.39
CA SER A 64 43.25 -20.50 13.16
C SER A 64 43.17 -20.90 11.67
N THR A 65 42.71 -22.13 11.43
CA THR A 65 42.40 -22.62 10.07
C THR A 65 41.27 -21.86 9.41
N GLU A 66 40.31 -21.38 10.21
CA GLU A 66 39.20 -20.54 9.78
C GLU A 66 39.71 -19.16 9.36
N PHE A 67 40.59 -18.55 10.15
CA PHE A 67 41.19 -17.26 9.81
C PHE A 67 41.88 -17.28 8.43
N ARG A 68 42.70 -18.30 8.18
CA ARG A 68 43.35 -18.50 6.87
C ARG A 68 42.34 -18.77 5.76
N ALA A 69 41.26 -19.49 6.04
CA ALA A 69 40.20 -19.77 5.06
C ALA A 69 39.47 -18.48 4.63
N GLY A 70 39.18 -17.58 5.57
CA GLY A 70 38.52 -16.31 5.28
C GLY A 70 39.37 -15.38 4.42
N ILE A 71 40.69 -15.31 4.67
CA ILE A 71 41.63 -14.57 3.82
C ILE A 71 41.60 -15.09 2.38
N LEU A 72 41.66 -16.41 2.19
CA LEU A 72 41.64 -17.04 0.87
C LEU A 72 40.31 -16.81 0.11
N LYS A 73 39.23 -16.53 0.83
CA LYS A 73 37.91 -16.18 0.26
C LYS A 73 37.69 -14.68 0.13
N ASN A 74 38.72 -13.86 0.34
CA ASN A 74 38.68 -12.39 0.26
C ASN A 74 37.61 -11.76 1.18
N ALA A 75 37.44 -12.35 2.35
CA ALA A 75 36.64 -11.77 3.43
C ALA A 75 37.46 -10.70 4.18
N GLN A 76 36.80 -9.68 4.74
CA GLN A 76 37.45 -8.72 5.63
C GLN A 76 37.55 -9.35 7.03
N ILE A 77 38.51 -10.27 7.19
CA ILE A 77 38.61 -11.06 8.41
C ILE A 77 39.29 -10.28 9.55
N VAL A 78 38.70 -10.31 10.74
CA VAL A 78 39.24 -9.68 11.94
C VAL A 78 39.66 -10.79 12.91
N PRO A 79 40.92 -10.83 13.35
CA PRO A 79 41.39 -11.83 14.29
C PRO A 79 40.95 -11.49 15.72
N TYR A 80 40.44 -12.49 16.44
CA TYR A 80 40.12 -12.39 17.87
C TYR A 80 40.90 -13.43 18.68
N PRO A 81 41.36 -13.11 19.89
CA PRO A 81 42.20 -14.01 20.69
C PRO A 81 41.40 -15.14 21.36
N THR A 82 40.13 -14.89 21.70
CA THR A 82 39.27 -15.85 22.38
C THR A 82 37.92 -15.97 21.70
N LEU A 83 37.24 -17.09 21.96
CA LEU A 83 35.89 -17.33 21.47
C LEU A 83 34.87 -16.38 22.10
N GLU A 84 35.08 -15.98 23.36
CA GLU A 84 34.21 -15.02 24.07
C GLU A 84 34.31 -13.61 23.50
N ASP A 85 35.52 -13.16 23.13
CA ASP A 85 35.69 -11.86 22.47
C ASP A 85 35.10 -11.87 21.06
N LEU A 86 35.19 -13.02 20.40
CA LEU A 86 34.66 -13.25 19.08
C LEU A 86 33.12 -13.20 19.06
N THR A 87 32.44 -13.86 20.00
CA THR A 87 30.97 -13.78 20.15
C THR A 87 30.54 -12.39 20.59
N ARG A 88 31.22 -11.78 21.57
CA ARG A 88 30.92 -10.41 22.02
C ARG A 88 31.04 -9.39 20.88
N ALA A 89 32.02 -9.55 19.99
CA ALA A 89 32.16 -8.68 18.83
C ALA A 89 31.01 -8.83 17.83
N LEU A 90 30.42 -10.02 17.72
CA LEU A 90 29.22 -10.25 16.94
C LEU A 90 28.01 -9.58 17.59
N ASP A 91 27.82 -9.75 18.91
CA ASP A 91 26.70 -9.17 19.66
C ASP A 91 26.70 -7.63 19.63
N LEU A 92 27.89 -7.03 19.69
CA LEU A 92 28.08 -5.58 19.58
C LEU A 92 27.98 -5.04 18.14
N GLY A 93 27.83 -5.92 17.14
CA GLY A 93 27.74 -5.54 15.73
C GLY A 93 29.05 -5.03 15.12
N HIS A 94 30.20 -5.29 15.75
CA HIS A 94 31.51 -4.93 15.20
C HIS A 94 31.88 -5.78 13.98
N ILE A 95 31.37 -7.00 13.94
CA ILE A 95 31.48 -7.96 12.83
C ILE A 95 30.09 -8.43 12.42
N LYS A 96 29.95 -8.84 11.16
CA LYS A 96 28.68 -9.29 10.58
C LYS A 96 28.49 -10.81 10.67
N GLY A 97 29.55 -11.56 10.96
CA GLY A 97 29.48 -13.01 11.05
C GLY A 97 30.75 -13.64 11.60
N LEU A 98 30.64 -14.93 11.91
CA LEU A 98 31.70 -15.75 12.49
C LEU A 98 32.12 -16.84 11.52
N LEU A 99 33.43 -17.07 11.42
CA LEU A 99 33.97 -18.24 10.75
C LEU A 99 34.42 -19.25 11.80
N LEU A 100 33.65 -20.32 11.95
CA LEU A 100 33.89 -21.39 12.92
C LEU A 100 33.91 -22.75 12.22
N ASP A 101 34.65 -23.68 12.80
CA ASP A 101 34.51 -25.09 12.45
C ASP A 101 33.13 -25.63 12.87
N GLY A 102 32.60 -26.62 12.14
CA GLY A 102 31.29 -27.22 12.38
C GLY A 102 31.16 -27.85 13.77
N TYR A 103 32.23 -28.43 14.33
CA TYR A 103 32.17 -29.00 15.68
C TYR A 103 32.12 -27.91 16.76
N VAL A 104 32.92 -26.85 16.59
CA VAL A 104 32.95 -25.72 17.53
C VAL A 104 31.68 -24.89 17.43
N ALA A 105 31.19 -24.62 16.22
CA ALA A 105 29.97 -23.85 15.97
C ALA A 105 28.78 -24.41 16.75
N ASN A 106 28.63 -25.73 16.79
CA ASN A 106 27.55 -26.39 17.52
C ASN A 106 27.62 -26.23 19.05
N MET A 107 28.83 -26.10 19.60
CA MET A 107 29.01 -25.84 21.03
C MET A 107 28.71 -24.38 21.38
N VAL A 108 28.95 -23.47 20.43
CA VAL A 108 28.92 -22.01 20.64
C VAL A 108 27.60 -21.38 20.23
N ILE A 109 26.82 -22.04 19.36
CA ILE A 109 25.50 -21.59 18.94
C ILE A 109 24.47 -22.13 19.94
N PRO A 110 24.06 -21.39 21.00
CA PRO A 110 22.75 -21.62 21.57
C PRO A 110 21.74 -21.39 20.44
N VAL A 111 20.83 -22.34 20.27
CA VAL A 111 19.92 -22.50 19.11
C VAL A 111 18.99 -21.28 18.88
N GLN A 112 19.09 -20.21 19.68
CA GLN A 112 18.18 -19.08 19.70
C GLN A 112 18.79 -17.71 19.37
N GLU A 113 20.13 -17.55 19.30
CA GLU A 113 20.75 -16.22 19.10
C GLU A 113 21.57 -16.07 17.81
N TYR A 114 22.08 -17.17 17.23
CA TYR A 114 22.95 -17.12 16.06
C TYR A 114 22.46 -18.00 14.91
N GLU A 115 22.65 -17.50 13.68
CA GLU A 115 22.24 -18.18 12.45
C GLU A 115 23.42 -18.70 11.64
N VAL A 116 23.29 -19.92 11.10
CA VAL A 116 24.26 -20.49 10.16
C VAL A 116 23.90 -20.02 8.75
N ASN A 117 24.59 -18.99 8.27
CA ASN A 117 24.40 -18.45 6.92
C ASN A 117 24.95 -19.37 5.80
N ARG A 118 26.15 -19.94 5.97
CA ARG A 118 26.77 -20.78 4.93
C ARG A 118 27.75 -21.79 5.50
N ILE A 119 27.72 -23.00 4.95
CA ILE A 119 28.75 -24.02 5.16
C ILE A 119 29.80 -23.88 4.06
N LEU A 120 31.06 -23.81 4.45
CA LEU A 120 32.18 -23.83 3.51
C LEU A 120 32.67 -25.26 3.34
N ASP A 121 32.62 -25.78 2.12
CA ASP A 121 33.17 -27.08 1.78
C ASP A 121 34.71 -27.03 1.83
N LYS A 122 35.23 -27.23 3.03
CA LYS A 122 36.66 -27.36 3.30
C LYS A 122 36.89 -28.59 4.15
N THR A 123 37.73 -29.48 3.66
CA THR A 123 38.19 -30.63 4.44
C THR A 123 39.12 -30.13 5.54
N LEU A 124 38.70 -30.32 6.79
CA LEU A 124 39.53 -30.08 7.97
C LEU A 124 40.05 -31.42 8.47
N THR A 125 41.31 -31.44 8.90
CA THR A 125 41.94 -32.64 9.46
C THR A 125 42.43 -32.33 10.86
N TYR A 126 41.89 -33.07 11.82
CA TYR A 126 42.34 -33.03 13.21
C TYR A 126 43.48 -34.03 13.40
N GLY A 127 44.52 -33.59 14.11
CA GLY A 127 45.69 -34.42 14.34
C GLY A 127 46.44 -34.00 15.59
N VAL A 128 47.26 -34.92 16.09
CA VAL A 128 48.14 -34.69 17.23
C VAL A 128 49.54 -34.42 16.68
N VAL A 129 50.16 -33.34 17.13
CA VAL A 129 51.56 -33.03 16.81
C VAL A 129 52.43 -33.60 17.92
N LEU A 130 53.36 -34.48 17.55
CA LEU A 130 54.32 -35.09 18.46
C LEU A 130 55.69 -34.45 18.26
N ALA A 131 56.39 -34.15 19.35
CA ALA A 131 57.72 -33.57 19.33
C ALA A 131 58.64 -34.27 20.34
N GLY A 132 59.96 -34.20 20.11
CA GLY A 132 60.96 -34.83 20.96
C GLY A 132 60.83 -36.36 21.01
N GLU A 133 60.99 -36.94 22.20
CA GLU A 133 60.95 -38.40 22.41
C GLU A 133 59.59 -39.01 22.08
N ALA A 134 58.50 -38.24 22.20
CA ALA A 134 57.14 -38.69 21.90
C ALA A 134 56.93 -39.05 20.42
N VAL A 135 57.84 -38.66 19.51
CA VAL A 135 57.79 -39.04 18.09
C VAL A 135 57.86 -40.56 17.90
N THR A 136 58.50 -41.28 18.83
CA THR A 136 58.53 -42.75 18.85
C THR A 136 57.13 -43.38 18.95
N LEU A 137 56.18 -42.67 19.57
CA LEU A 137 54.80 -43.13 19.75
C LEU A 137 53.93 -42.94 18.49
N LYS A 138 54.47 -42.34 17.41
CA LYS A 138 53.71 -42.04 16.19
C LYS A 138 53.01 -43.27 15.61
N GLN A 139 53.74 -44.38 15.44
CA GLN A 139 53.16 -45.61 14.85
C GLN A 139 52.18 -46.29 15.81
N PRO A 140 52.51 -46.52 17.09
CA PRO A 140 51.54 -47.05 18.06
C PRO A 140 50.23 -46.24 18.14
N ILE A 141 50.32 -44.91 18.15
CA ILE A 141 49.15 -44.03 18.18
C ILE A 141 48.33 -44.17 16.89
N LYS A 142 49.01 -44.19 15.74
CA LYS A 142 48.35 -44.36 14.44
C LYS A 142 47.63 -45.71 14.36
N ASP A 143 48.30 -46.79 14.75
CA ASP A 143 47.74 -48.15 14.75
C ASP A 143 46.54 -48.24 15.70
N TYR A 144 46.64 -47.63 16.88
CA TYR A 144 45.54 -47.53 17.83
C TYR A 144 44.32 -46.81 17.23
N MET A 145 44.54 -45.65 16.58
CA MET A 145 43.48 -44.88 15.95
C MET A 145 42.79 -45.65 14.82
N VAL A 146 43.56 -46.40 14.01
CA VAL A 146 43.01 -47.25 12.94
C VAL A 146 42.20 -48.40 13.53
N GLN A 147 42.75 -49.11 14.53
CA GLN A 147 42.08 -50.23 15.18
C GLN A 147 40.79 -49.82 15.90
N HIS A 148 40.74 -48.62 16.46
CA HIS A 148 39.62 -48.12 17.26
C HIS A 148 38.78 -47.04 16.56
N GLN A 149 38.84 -46.96 15.22
CA GLN A 149 38.14 -45.92 14.46
C GLN A 149 36.65 -45.85 14.79
N ALA A 150 35.96 -46.99 14.92
CA ALA A 150 34.54 -47.03 15.27
C ALA A 150 34.23 -46.38 16.64
N LYS A 151 35.11 -46.57 17.63
CA LYS A 151 34.96 -45.95 18.95
C LYS A 151 35.17 -44.44 18.86
N ILE A 152 36.14 -43.99 18.08
CA ILE A 152 36.44 -42.57 17.87
C ILE A 152 35.25 -41.89 17.16
N THR A 153 34.74 -42.48 16.08
CA THR A 153 33.56 -41.95 15.36
C THR A 153 32.35 -41.83 16.28
N ARG A 154 32.09 -42.85 17.11
CA ARG A 154 30.96 -42.81 18.06
C ARG A 154 31.07 -41.67 19.07
N ILE A 155 32.28 -41.38 19.58
CA ILE A 155 32.49 -40.25 20.51
C ILE A 155 32.15 -38.92 19.82
N ILE A 156 32.53 -38.76 18.55
CA ILE A 156 32.21 -37.57 17.76
C ILE A 156 30.70 -37.45 17.57
N GLU A 157 30.02 -38.52 17.13
CA GLU A 157 28.57 -38.55 16.93
C GLU A 157 27.77 -38.23 18.20
N THR A 158 28.22 -38.73 19.36
CA THR A 158 27.53 -38.46 20.63
C THR A 158 27.78 -37.05 21.16
N SER A 159 28.91 -36.44 20.79
CA SER A 159 29.32 -35.12 21.27
C SER A 159 28.85 -33.98 20.36
N VAL A 160 28.56 -34.28 19.09
CA VAL A 160 28.19 -33.30 18.06
C VAL A 160 26.76 -33.57 17.61
N LYS A 161 25.86 -32.62 17.90
CA LYS A 161 24.55 -32.55 17.24
C LYS A 161 24.72 -32.11 15.77
N PRO A 162 24.20 -32.85 14.78
CA PRO A 162 24.28 -32.41 13.39
C PRO A 162 23.46 -31.12 13.20
N LEU A 163 24.03 -30.14 12.48
CA LEU A 163 23.29 -28.98 12.01
C LEU A 163 22.28 -29.46 10.96
N THR A 164 21.00 -29.52 11.31
CA THR A 164 19.93 -29.92 10.38
C THR A 164 19.46 -28.73 9.55
N ASN A 165 19.04 -29.00 8.31
CA ASN A 165 18.48 -28.01 7.39
C ASN A 165 17.30 -27.22 7.98
N ASP A 166 16.57 -27.79 8.94
CA ASP A 166 15.53 -27.09 9.70
C ASP A 166 16.05 -25.87 10.47
N SER A 167 17.30 -25.90 10.95
CA SER A 167 17.96 -24.79 11.66
C SER A 167 18.36 -23.66 10.70
N ILE A 168 18.61 -24.01 9.44
CA ILE A 168 18.96 -23.09 8.35
C ILE A 168 17.67 -22.48 7.77
N SER A 169 16.61 -23.27 7.61
CA SER A 169 15.35 -22.85 6.98
C SER A 169 14.34 -22.19 7.92
N LYS A 170 14.32 -22.52 9.23
CA LYS A 170 13.42 -21.85 10.20
C LYS A 170 13.82 -20.39 10.44
N THR A 171 15.09 -20.05 10.24
CA THR A 171 15.64 -18.76 10.67
C THR A 171 15.42 -17.66 9.62
N ASN A 172 15.45 -18.00 8.33
CA ASN A 172 14.98 -17.10 7.25
C ASN A 172 13.50 -16.68 7.38
N ASN A 173 12.67 -17.45 8.10
CA ASN A 173 11.22 -17.22 8.23
C ASN A 173 10.79 -16.68 9.61
N ASN A 174 11.68 -16.57 10.59
CA ASN A 174 11.34 -16.13 11.95
C ASN A 174 11.34 -14.60 12.10
N ASN A 175 11.95 -13.88 11.17
CA ASN A 175 11.63 -12.48 10.98
C ASN A 175 10.32 -12.48 10.18
N GLU A 176 9.23 -12.01 10.78
CA GLU A 176 8.00 -11.74 10.02
C GLU A 176 8.42 -10.99 8.76
N PRO A 177 8.06 -11.50 7.56
CA PRO A 177 8.48 -10.85 6.33
C PRO A 177 7.95 -9.43 6.38
N ASP A 178 8.84 -8.47 6.58
CA ASP A 178 8.48 -7.08 6.56
C ASP A 178 8.13 -6.76 5.12
N ILE A 179 6.84 -6.90 4.82
CA ILE A 179 6.22 -6.67 3.52
C ILE A 179 6.41 -5.23 3.02
N PHE A 180 7.00 -4.36 3.84
CA PHE A 180 7.32 -2.97 3.52
C PHE A 180 8.82 -2.65 3.50
N ALA A 181 9.70 -3.58 3.90
CA ALA A 181 11.15 -3.33 3.97
C ALA A 181 11.83 -3.19 2.60
N VAL A 182 11.23 -3.77 1.56
CA VAL A 182 11.98 -4.12 0.35
C VAL A 182 12.25 -2.95 -0.60
N ASP A 183 11.60 -1.79 -0.43
CA ASP A 183 12.07 -0.56 -1.08
C ASP A 183 11.41 0.66 -0.45
N GLU A 184 11.85 1.02 0.78
CA GLU A 184 11.31 2.17 1.51
C GLU A 184 11.31 3.43 0.62
N LYS A 185 12.31 3.57 -0.26
CA LYS A 185 12.44 4.73 -1.15
C LYS A 185 11.43 4.69 -2.29
N PHE A 186 11.23 3.56 -2.95
CA PHE A 186 10.25 3.45 -4.05
C PHE A 186 8.81 3.49 -3.54
N LEU A 187 8.51 2.77 -2.46
CA LEU A 187 7.17 2.74 -1.86
C LEU A 187 6.78 4.11 -1.30
N ARG A 188 7.68 4.74 -0.53
CA ARG A 188 7.46 6.08 0.02
C ARG A 188 7.27 7.12 -1.07
N LYS A 189 8.08 7.08 -2.14
CA LYS A 189 7.90 7.98 -3.29
C LYS A 189 6.54 7.75 -3.97
N THR A 190 6.18 6.50 -4.22
CA THR A 190 4.89 6.17 -4.87
C THR A 190 3.72 6.65 -4.01
N MET A 191 3.76 6.43 -2.70
CA MET A 191 2.71 6.88 -1.78
C MET A 191 2.62 8.41 -1.71
N ILE A 192 3.76 9.12 -1.68
CA ILE A 192 3.82 10.58 -1.64
C ILE A 192 3.35 11.22 -2.95
N TYR A 193 3.60 10.62 -4.12
CA TYR A 193 3.17 11.22 -5.40
C TYR A 193 1.74 10.85 -5.76
N PHE A 194 1.35 9.58 -5.59
CA PHE A 194 0.03 9.12 -6.03
C PHE A 194 -1.08 9.36 -5.00
N GLY A 195 -0.76 9.39 -3.70
CA GLY A 195 -1.75 9.70 -2.65
C GLY A 195 -2.40 11.08 -2.83
N PRO A 196 -1.61 12.17 -2.91
CA PRO A 196 -2.14 13.51 -3.16
C PRO A 196 -2.82 13.65 -4.52
N SER A 197 -2.30 12.96 -5.54
CA SER A 197 -2.90 12.96 -6.90
C SER A 197 -4.36 12.48 -6.88
N LEU A 198 -4.66 11.40 -6.15
CA LEU A 198 -6.04 10.93 -6.00
C LEU A 198 -6.93 11.95 -5.28
N ILE A 199 -6.43 12.58 -4.21
CA ILE A 199 -7.17 13.59 -3.45
C ILE A 199 -7.47 14.81 -4.33
N VAL A 200 -6.47 15.29 -5.08
CA VAL A 200 -6.63 16.41 -6.02
C VAL A 200 -7.65 16.05 -7.10
N MET A 201 -7.63 14.82 -7.61
CA MET A 201 -8.55 14.42 -8.67
C MET A 201 -9.99 14.26 -8.17
N VAL A 202 -10.19 13.79 -6.93
CA VAL A 202 -11.51 13.80 -6.25
C VAL A 202 -11.99 15.23 -6.02
N ALA A 203 -11.11 16.12 -5.55
CA ALA A 203 -11.44 17.52 -5.34
C ALA A 203 -11.85 18.20 -6.66
N CYS A 204 -11.11 17.99 -7.75
CA CYS A 204 -11.45 18.47 -9.08
C CYS A 204 -12.81 17.91 -9.55
N GLY A 205 -13.08 16.63 -9.32
CA GLY A 205 -14.37 16.01 -9.65
C GLY A 205 -15.54 16.61 -8.86
N LEU A 206 -15.36 16.87 -7.56
CA LEU A 206 -16.37 17.51 -6.72
C LEU A 206 -16.61 18.97 -7.13
N VAL A 207 -15.54 19.73 -7.39
CA VAL A 207 -15.65 21.12 -7.88
C VAL A 207 -16.39 21.16 -9.21
N TYR A 208 -16.08 20.26 -10.14
CA TYR A 208 -16.79 20.16 -11.41
C TYR A 208 -18.28 19.82 -11.20
N ASN A 209 -18.60 18.91 -10.29
CA ASN A 209 -19.99 18.55 -9.99
C ASN A 209 -20.77 19.71 -9.36
N ILE A 210 -20.16 20.47 -8.45
CA ILE A 210 -20.76 21.66 -7.84
C ILE A 210 -20.99 22.74 -8.91
N TYR A 211 -20.00 22.98 -9.77
CA TYR A 211 -20.10 23.92 -10.87
C TYR A 211 -21.24 23.53 -11.82
N TYR A 212 -21.29 22.27 -12.24
CA TYR A 212 -22.31 21.74 -13.13
C TYR A 212 -23.72 21.85 -12.53
N LYS A 213 -23.90 21.49 -11.25
CA LYS A 213 -25.19 21.67 -10.57
C LYS A 213 -25.59 23.13 -10.48
N LYS A 214 -24.66 24.04 -10.17
CA LYS A 214 -24.94 25.47 -10.06
C LYS A 214 -25.40 26.08 -11.39
N GLU A 215 -24.78 25.67 -12.50
CA GLU A 215 -25.18 26.08 -13.85
C GLU A 215 -26.59 25.54 -14.19
N LEU A 216 -26.87 24.28 -13.85
CA LEU A 216 -28.16 23.64 -14.07
C LEU A 216 -29.29 24.29 -13.24
N TYR A 217 -29.03 24.58 -11.96
CA TYR A 217 -30.00 25.26 -11.08
C TYR A 217 -30.27 26.70 -11.51
N LYS A 218 -29.25 27.43 -11.99
CA LYS A 218 -29.46 28.76 -12.59
C LYS A 218 -30.39 28.69 -13.80
N GLY A 219 -30.14 27.76 -14.73
CA GLY A 219 -30.98 27.58 -15.91
C GLY A 219 -32.44 27.24 -15.56
N ILE A 220 -32.67 26.37 -14.57
CA ILE A 220 -34.03 26.04 -14.09
C ILE A 220 -34.72 27.25 -13.46
N GLN A 221 -33.99 28.05 -12.68
CA GLN A 221 -34.53 29.21 -12.00
C GLN A 221 -34.84 30.36 -12.97
N ASP A 222 -34.03 30.56 -14.00
CA ASP A 222 -34.29 31.53 -15.07
C ASP A 222 -35.55 31.18 -15.87
N ILE A 223 -35.78 29.89 -16.16
CA ILE A 223 -37.01 29.40 -16.81
C ILE A 223 -38.22 29.63 -15.90
N ALA A 224 -38.13 29.29 -14.61
CA ALA A 224 -39.22 29.49 -13.65
C ALA A 224 -39.58 30.98 -13.48
N ASN A 225 -38.58 31.86 -13.45
CA ASN A 225 -38.78 33.30 -13.37
C ASN A 225 -39.45 33.86 -14.64
N ALA A 226 -39.07 33.37 -15.82
CA ALA A 226 -39.69 33.75 -17.09
C ALA A 226 -41.17 33.32 -17.16
N ASP A 227 -41.49 32.12 -16.68
CA ASP A 227 -42.88 31.63 -16.60
C ASP A 227 -43.72 32.43 -15.60
N MET A 228 -43.15 32.77 -14.43
CA MET A 228 -43.83 33.59 -13.42
C MET A 228 -44.13 35.00 -13.94
N LEU A 229 -43.18 35.62 -14.66
CA LEU A 229 -43.37 36.92 -15.30
C LEU A 229 -44.48 36.89 -16.37
N ASN A 230 -44.53 35.82 -17.17
CA ASN A 230 -45.57 35.62 -18.17
C ASN A 230 -46.95 35.42 -17.52
N PHE A 231 -47.01 34.72 -16.38
CA PHE A 231 -48.25 34.55 -15.62
C PHE A 231 -48.76 35.88 -15.03
N GLU A 232 -47.89 36.70 -14.44
CA GLU A 232 -48.27 38.03 -13.95
C GLU A 232 -48.79 38.94 -15.07
N LYS A 233 -48.14 38.94 -16.24
CA LYS A 233 -48.61 39.71 -17.40
C LYS A 233 -50.02 39.29 -17.82
N LYS A 234 -50.29 37.98 -17.92
CA LYS A 234 -51.63 37.47 -18.27
C LYS A 234 -52.68 37.83 -17.21
N LYS A 235 -52.33 37.71 -15.92
CA LYS A 235 -53.21 38.08 -14.79
C LYS A 235 -53.57 39.57 -14.82
N ASN A 236 -52.60 40.43 -15.09
CA ASN A 236 -52.83 41.87 -15.17
C ASN A 236 -53.67 42.26 -16.39
N ALA A 237 -53.43 41.63 -17.56
CA ALA A 237 -54.27 41.83 -18.73
C ALA A 237 -55.73 41.40 -18.50
N LEU A 238 -55.95 40.28 -17.82
CA LEU A 238 -57.29 39.80 -17.46
C LEU A 238 -57.98 40.77 -16.49
N ARG A 239 -57.27 41.27 -15.48
CA ARG A 239 -57.81 42.27 -14.55
C ARG A 239 -58.29 43.53 -15.25
N LEU A 240 -57.50 44.06 -16.19
CA LEU A 240 -57.89 45.23 -16.98
C LEU A 240 -59.16 44.96 -17.81
N MET A 241 -59.23 43.81 -18.47
CA MET A 241 -60.40 43.43 -19.26
C MET A 241 -61.67 43.29 -18.40
N VAL A 242 -61.55 42.71 -17.20
CA VAL A 242 -62.67 42.58 -16.26
C VAL A 242 -63.12 43.94 -15.73
N GLU A 243 -62.19 44.84 -15.43
CA GLU A 243 -62.51 46.19 -14.98
C GLU A 243 -63.22 46.99 -16.08
N ASP A 244 -62.71 46.94 -17.32
CA ASP A 244 -63.37 47.58 -18.47
C ASP A 244 -64.78 47.04 -18.70
N PHE A 245 -64.96 45.71 -18.58
CA PHE A 245 -66.28 45.09 -18.68
C PHE A 245 -67.21 45.54 -17.55
N TYR A 246 -66.72 45.61 -16.31
CA TYR A 246 -67.49 46.08 -15.17
C TYR A 246 -67.93 47.54 -15.34
N GLN A 247 -67.03 48.43 -15.76
CA GLN A 247 -67.37 49.83 -16.00
C GLN A 247 -68.37 49.98 -17.17
N GLY A 248 -68.17 49.21 -18.26
CA GLY A 248 -69.08 49.21 -19.41
C GLY A 248 -70.49 48.74 -19.05
N THR A 249 -70.61 47.65 -18.29
CA THR A 249 -71.90 47.12 -17.84
C THR A 249 -72.58 48.07 -16.87
N LYS A 250 -71.84 48.65 -15.92
CA LYS A 250 -72.35 49.65 -14.98
C LYS A 250 -72.92 50.87 -15.69
N LYS A 251 -72.19 51.40 -16.68
CA LYS A 251 -72.65 52.53 -17.51
C LYS A 251 -73.92 52.18 -18.27
N THR A 252 -73.94 51.02 -18.93
CA THR A 252 -75.12 50.53 -19.67
C THR A 252 -76.35 50.40 -18.77
N VAL A 253 -76.19 49.87 -17.56
CA VAL A 253 -77.28 49.76 -16.58
C VAL A 253 -77.78 51.13 -16.13
N GLN A 254 -76.88 52.09 -15.92
CA GLN A 254 -77.25 53.47 -15.57
C GLN A 254 -78.03 54.14 -16.72
N ASP A 255 -77.57 53.98 -17.96
CA ASP A 255 -78.24 54.53 -19.15
C ASP A 255 -79.63 53.91 -19.35
N LEU A 256 -79.77 52.59 -19.16
CA LEU A 256 -81.05 51.89 -19.21
C LEU A 256 -82.01 52.36 -18.10
N LYS A 257 -81.53 52.55 -16.86
CA LYS A 257 -82.33 53.11 -15.77
C LYS A 257 -82.81 54.53 -16.09
N ALA A 258 -81.94 55.38 -16.61
CA ALA A 258 -82.29 56.74 -17.01
C ALA A 258 -83.32 56.75 -18.14
N LYS A 259 -83.19 55.85 -19.12
CA LYS A 259 -84.16 55.67 -20.20
C LYS A 259 -85.52 55.18 -19.68
N HIS A 260 -85.52 54.18 -18.79
CA HIS A 260 -86.75 53.66 -18.18
C HIS A 260 -87.51 54.73 -17.37
N VAL A 261 -86.81 55.58 -16.61
CA VAL A 261 -87.43 56.70 -15.89
C VAL A 261 -88.05 57.71 -16.85
N LYS A 262 -87.41 57.99 -18.01
CA LYS A 262 -87.98 58.85 -19.04
C LYS A 262 -89.25 58.22 -19.62
N GLU A 263 -89.21 56.94 -20.00
CA GLU A 263 -90.36 56.20 -20.55
C GLU A 263 -91.55 56.16 -19.58
N LEU A 264 -91.31 55.94 -18.28
CA LEU A 264 -92.34 56.00 -17.24
C LEU A 264 -93.00 57.39 -17.16
N LYS A 265 -92.21 58.47 -17.27
CA LYS A 265 -92.75 59.83 -17.31
C LYS A 265 -93.60 60.06 -18.55
N THR A 266 -93.17 59.61 -19.73
CA THR A 266 -93.94 59.72 -20.97
C THR A 266 -95.25 58.94 -20.88
N LEU A 267 -95.23 57.71 -20.36
CA LEU A 267 -96.43 56.89 -20.12
C LEU A 267 -97.41 57.55 -19.14
N SER A 268 -96.91 58.17 -18.07
CA SER A 268 -97.76 58.90 -17.12
C SER A 268 -98.46 60.12 -17.74
N MET A 269 -97.82 60.77 -18.73
CA MET A 269 -98.43 61.87 -19.48
C MET A 269 -99.48 61.38 -20.48
N VAL A 270 -99.23 60.25 -21.15
CA VAL A 270 -100.21 59.64 -22.06
C VAL A 270 -101.45 59.14 -21.29
N ARG A 271 -101.28 58.54 -20.12
CA ARG A 271 -102.38 58.05 -19.26
C ARG A 271 -103.26 59.16 -18.67
N LYS A 272 -102.77 60.40 -18.59
CA LYS A 272 -103.56 61.58 -18.16
C LYS A 272 -104.39 62.21 -19.29
N LYS A 273 -104.21 61.76 -20.53
CA LYS A 273 -104.80 62.36 -21.74
C LYS A 273 -105.96 61.53 -22.32
N TYR A 274 -106.29 60.41 -21.68
CA TYR A 274 -107.46 59.56 -21.91
C TYR A 274 -108.18 59.39 -20.57
#